data_AF-A0A0Q7VDZ6-F1
#
_entry.id   AF-A0A0Q7VDZ6-F1
#
_cell.length_a   1.000
_cell.length_b   1.000
_cell.length_c   1.000
_cell.angle_alpha   90.00
_cell.angle_beta   90.00
_cell.angle_gamma   90.00
#
_symmetry.space_group_name_H-M   'P 1'
#
loop_
_entity.id
_entity.type
_entity.pdbx_description
1 polymer ?
#
loop_
_entity_poly.entity_id
_entity_poly.type
_entity_poly.pdbx_seq_one_letter_code
_entity_poly.pdbx_strand_id
1 'polypeptide(L)'
;MEVNSNPALYSAEATEAHSLQLVAFLEKAMKAATLADVQTACGADIECYLVEANRTEHEVPGITLMALIEATMRETPDAPALVYEGVTLSYAELDRRTTALAGELARRSGGRDRIVAVTLSRSLNS
;
A
#
# COMPACT_ATOMS: atom_id res chain seq x y z
N MET A 1 -5.88 14.96 41.02
CA MET A 1 -6.79 15.58 40.02
C MET A 1 -7.90 14.58 39.79
N GLU A 2 -9.15 14.96 40.04
CA GLU A 2 -10.31 14.09 39.84
C GLU A 2 -10.83 14.32 38.42
N VAL A 3 -10.84 13.28 37.58
CA VAL A 3 -11.26 13.36 36.17
C VAL A 3 -12.61 12.68 36.04
N ASN A 4 -13.66 13.46 35.76
CA ASN A 4 -14.98 12.93 35.47
C ASN A 4 -15.11 12.70 33.96
N SER A 5 -15.04 11.44 33.53
CA SER A 5 -15.17 11.06 32.11
C SER A 5 -16.54 10.46 31.83
N ASN A 6 -17.11 10.78 30.66
CA ASN A 6 -18.33 10.14 30.17
C ASN A 6 -18.03 8.70 29.71
N PRO A 7 -18.55 7.66 30.39
CA PRO A 7 -18.27 6.26 30.06
C PRO A 7 -18.90 5.79 28.73
N ALA A 8 -19.84 6.56 28.15
CA ALA A 8 -20.36 6.29 26.81
C ALA A 8 -19.39 6.71 25.69
N LEU A 9 -18.36 7.49 26.00
CA LEU A 9 -17.40 8.04 25.04
C LEU A 9 -15.94 7.66 25.33
N TYR A 10 -15.60 7.38 26.60
CA TYR A 10 -14.24 7.04 27.01
C TYR A 10 -14.22 5.77 27.85
N SER A 11 -13.30 4.86 27.51
CA SER A 11 -12.97 3.74 28.39
C SER A 11 -12.22 4.23 29.63
N ALA A 12 -12.21 3.42 30.68
CA ALA A 12 -11.43 3.69 31.88
C ALA A 12 -9.93 3.81 31.55
N GLU A 13 -9.43 2.93 30.68
CA GLU A 13 -8.05 2.92 30.19
C GLU A 13 -7.71 4.19 29.40
N ALA A 14 -8.62 4.67 28.52
CA ALA A 14 -8.42 5.92 27.80
C ALA A 14 -8.44 7.15 28.73
N THR A 15 -9.17 7.09 29.84
CA THR A 15 -9.22 8.17 30.84
C THR A 15 -7.92 8.24 31.65
N GLU A 16 -7.39 7.08 32.04
CA GLU A 16 -6.11 6.97 32.75
C GLU A 16 -4.94 7.40 31.85
N ALA A 17 -4.93 6.97 30.58
CA ALA A 17 -3.95 7.39 29.59
C ALA A 17 -3.96 8.92 29.37
N HIS A 18 -5.13 9.54 29.18
CA HIS A 18 -5.25 11.00 29.03
C HIS A 18 -4.79 11.76 30.28
N SER A 19 -5.02 11.20 31.47
CA SER A 19 -4.59 11.84 32.72
C SER A 19 -3.07 11.88 32.84
N LEU A 20 -2.38 10.80 32.43
CA LEU A 20 -0.93 10.73 32.38
C LEU A 20 -0.35 11.65 31.28
N GLN A 21 -1.00 11.70 30.11
CA GLN A 21 -0.62 12.59 29.00
C GLN A 21 -0.70 14.07 29.40
N LEU A 22 -1.74 14.48 30.15
CA LEU A 22 -1.88 15.88 30.59
C LEU A 22 -0.73 16.32 31.51
N VAL A 23 -0.30 15.47 32.43
CA VAL A 23 0.84 15.78 33.32
C VAL A 23 2.12 15.94 32.51
N ALA A 24 2.40 15.00 31.60
CA ALA A 24 3.56 15.08 30.72
C ALA A 24 3.54 16.32 29.80
N PHE A 25 2.35 16.73 29.34
CA PHE A 25 2.17 17.97 28.59
C PHE A 25 2.46 19.21 29.43
N LEU A 26 1.89 19.31 30.64
CA LEU A 26 2.11 20.45 31.53
C LEU A 26 3.59 20.60 31.92
N GLU A 27 4.28 19.50 32.20
CA GLU A 27 5.73 19.52 32.47
C GLU A 27 6.56 20.08 31.31
N LYS A 28 6.20 19.73 30.07
CA LYS A 28 6.85 20.27 28.87
C LYS A 28 6.46 21.73 28.62
N ALA A 29 5.19 22.08 28.81
CA ALA A 29 4.68 23.43 28.63
C ALA A 29 5.35 24.45 29.57
N MET A 30 5.57 24.08 30.83
CA MET A 30 6.26 24.94 31.80
C MET A 30 7.72 25.23 31.45
N LYS A 31 8.34 24.40 30.60
CA LYS A 31 9.75 24.53 30.19
C LYS A 31 9.91 25.15 28.80
N ALA A 32 8.82 25.34 28.06
CA ALA A 32 8.85 25.83 26.69
C ALA A 32 8.78 27.37 26.62
N ALA A 33 9.47 27.97 25.64
CA ALA A 33 9.39 29.40 25.38
C ALA A 33 8.03 29.79 24.76
N THR A 34 7.42 28.90 23.98
CA THR A 34 6.08 29.06 23.40
C THR A 34 5.29 27.76 23.51
N LEU A 35 3.96 27.85 23.58
CA LEU A 35 3.10 26.66 23.57
C LEU A 35 3.03 25.95 22.22
N ALA A 36 3.42 26.62 21.12
CA ALA A 36 3.43 26.02 19.78
C ALA A 36 4.46 24.88 19.68
N ASP A 37 5.52 24.93 20.49
CA ASP A 37 6.59 23.94 20.49
C ASP A 37 6.32 22.76 21.44
N VAL A 38 5.20 22.79 22.17
CA VAL A 38 4.86 21.77 23.16
C VAL A 38 4.09 20.65 22.49
N GLN A 39 4.75 19.51 22.32
CA GLN A 39 4.12 18.32 21.75
C GLN A 39 3.03 17.78 22.68
N THR A 40 1.80 17.68 22.15
CA THR A 40 0.61 17.14 22.84
C THR A 40 0.61 15.62 22.96
N ALA A 41 1.20 14.92 21.99
CA ALA A 41 1.41 13.48 22.07
C ALA A 41 2.47 13.14 23.11
N CYS A 42 2.22 12.15 23.96
CA CYS A 42 3.23 11.65 24.88
C CYS A 42 4.22 10.73 24.17
N GLY A 43 5.32 10.37 24.85
CA GLY A 43 6.32 9.46 24.28
C GLY A 43 5.76 8.10 23.87
N ALA A 44 4.79 7.56 24.63
CA ALA A 44 4.16 6.28 24.29
C ALA A 44 3.25 6.37 23.05
N ASP A 45 2.52 7.49 22.87
CA ASP A 45 1.72 7.71 21.65
C ASP A 45 2.63 7.86 20.43
N ILE A 46 3.74 8.59 20.59
CA ILE A 46 4.76 8.76 19.55
C ILE A 46 5.35 7.40 19.17
N GLU A 47 5.76 6.58 20.15
CA GLU A 47 6.31 5.25 19.89
C GLU A 47 5.28 4.38 19.15
N CYS A 48 4.03 4.33 19.62
CA CYS A 48 3.00 3.50 19.01
C CYS A 48 2.68 3.91 17.56
N TYR A 49 2.45 5.21 17.33
CA TYR A 49 1.94 5.68 16.03
C TYR A 49 3.01 6.13 15.05
N LEU A 50 4.14 6.64 15.51
CA LEU A 50 5.22 7.10 14.63
C LEU A 50 6.30 6.05 14.42
N VAL A 51 6.52 5.16 15.39
CA VAL A 51 7.54 4.12 15.28
C VAL A 51 6.89 2.79 14.93
N GLU A 52 6.17 2.16 15.87
CA GLU A 52 5.66 0.79 15.73
C GLU A 52 4.75 0.63 14.51
N ALA A 53 3.77 1.52 14.35
CA ALA A 53 2.87 1.49 13.19
C ALA A 53 3.59 1.69 11.85
N ASN A 54 4.74 2.36 11.84
CA ASN A 54 5.52 2.62 10.62
C ASN A 54 6.68 1.64 10.41
N ARG A 55 6.87 0.64 11.28
CA ARG A 55 7.82 -0.47 11.06
C ARG A 55 7.32 -1.42 9.97
N THR A 56 7.22 -0.87 8.76
CA THR A 56 6.79 -1.54 7.53
C THR A 56 7.98 -1.91 6.63
N GLU A 57 9.20 -1.67 7.10
CA GLU A 57 10.42 -2.03 6.40
C GLU A 57 10.54 -3.55 6.27
N HIS A 58 10.70 -4.01 5.03
CA HIS A 58 11.06 -5.38 4.72
C HIS A 58 11.79 -5.39 3.38
N GLU A 59 12.64 -6.38 3.17
CA GLU A 59 13.34 -6.54 1.89
C GLU A 59 12.31 -6.81 0.78
N VAL A 60 12.42 -6.07 -0.33
CA VAL A 60 11.66 -6.30 -1.55
C VAL A 60 12.65 -6.54 -2.67
N PRO A 61 12.50 -7.63 -3.45
CA PRO A 61 13.38 -7.90 -4.58
C PRO A 61 13.46 -6.71 -5.55
N GLY A 62 14.67 -6.31 -5.93
CA GLY A 62 14.93 -5.23 -6.89
C GLY A 62 14.64 -5.60 -8.36
N ILE A 63 13.57 -6.34 -8.61
CA ILE A 63 13.14 -6.80 -9.94
C ILE A 63 11.83 -6.16 -10.33
N THR A 64 11.56 -6.12 -11.64
CA THR A 64 10.33 -5.52 -12.16
C THR A 64 9.15 -6.47 -12.02
N LEU A 65 7.94 -5.92 -12.02
CA LEU A 65 6.71 -6.72 -12.11
C LEU A 65 6.72 -7.65 -13.35
N MET A 66 7.23 -7.14 -14.48
CA MET A 66 7.38 -7.96 -15.70
C MET A 66 8.31 -9.15 -15.48
N ALA A 67 9.45 -8.96 -14.81
CA ALA A 67 10.38 -10.05 -14.52
C ALA A 67 9.75 -11.11 -13.60
N LEU A 68 8.94 -10.70 -12.62
CA LEU A 68 8.17 -11.62 -11.77
C LEU A 68 7.17 -12.43 -12.58
N ILE A 69 6.39 -11.78 -13.45
CA ILE A 69 5.39 -12.45 -14.29
C ILE A 69 6.05 -13.43 -15.25
N GLU A 70 7.14 -13.02 -15.92
CA GLU A 70 7.88 -13.87 -16.84
C GLU A 70 8.50 -15.09 -16.14
N ALA A 71 8.98 -14.93 -14.91
CA ALA A 71 9.46 -16.06 -14.10
C ALA A 71 8.33 -17.07 -13.86
N THR A 72 7.17 -16.62 -13.37
CA THR A 72 6.01 -17.48 -13.14
C THR A 72 5.51 -18.16 -14.42
N MET A 73 5.46 -17.43 -15.53
CA MET A 73 5.06 -17.96 -16.85
C MET A 73 5.99 -19.08 -17.32
N ARG A 74 7.29 -18.96 -17.06
CA ARG A 74 8.30 -19.95 -17.46
C ARG A 74 8.30 -21.18 -16.56
N GLU A 75 8.05 -21.00 -15.27
CA GLU A 75 7.98 -22.10 -14.30
C GLU A 75 6.69 -22.93 -14.45
N THR A 76 5.58 -22.28 -14.81
CA THR A 76 4.26 -22.92 -14.87
C THR A 76 3.50 -22.63 -16.18
N PRO A 77 4.07 -22.97 -17.35
CA PRO A 77 3.52 -22.55 -18.65
C PRO A 77 2.09 -23.03 -18.92
N ASP A 78 1.74 -24.22 -18.41
CA ASP A 78 0.44 -24.86 -18.63
C ASP A 78 -0.59 -24.49 -17.55
N ALA A 79 -0.20 -23.74 -16.51
CA ALA A 79 -1.12 -23.32 -15.46
C ALA A 79 -2.09 -22.23 -15.96
N PRO A 80 -3.33 -22.19 -15.43
CA PRO A 80 -4.33 -21.20 -15.83
C PRO A 80 -3.88 -19.79 -15.43
N ALA A 81 -3.79 -18.89 -16.41
CA ALA A 81 -3.42 -17.48 -16.22
C ALA A 81 -4.63 -16.55 -16.20
N LEU A 82 -5.62 -16.80 -17.07
CA LEU A 82 -6.85 -16.00 -17.17
C LEU A 82 -8.06 -16.89 -17.40
N VAL A 83 -9.16 -16.58 -16.71
CA VAL A 83 -10.46 -17.27 -16.88
C VAL A 83 -11.55 -16.22 -17.09
N TYR A 84 -12.35 -16.40 -18.14
CA TYR A 84 -13.48 -15.52 -18.46
C TYR A 84 -14.53 -16.28 -19.26
N GLU A 85 -15.80 -16.20 -18.83
CA GLU A 85 -16.95 -16.81 -19.53
C GLU A 85 -16.71 -18.29 -19.92
N GLY A 86 -16.13 -19.08 -19.01
CA GLY A 86 -15.86 -20.50 -19.23
C GLY A 86 -14.65 -20.83 -20.11
N VAL A 87 -13.93 -19.81 -20.62
CA VAL A 87 -12.67 -19.97 -21.35
C VAL A 87 -11.50 -19.72 -20.41
N THR A 88 -10.53 -20.63 -20.45
CA THR A 88 -9.29 -20.55 -19.68
C THR A 88 -8.12 -20.41 -20.64
N LEU A 89 -7.23 -19.44 -20.39
CA LEU A 89 -5.95 -19.31 -21.07
C LEU A 89 -4.82 -19.72 -20.13
N SER A 90 -3.88 -20.52 -20.63
CA SER A 90 -2.65 -20.80 -19.89
C SER A 90 -1.66 -19.64 -19.96
N TYR A 91 -0.64 -19.65 -19.09
CA TYR A 91 0.44 -18.65 -19.14
C TYR A 91 1.15 -18.64 -20.49
N ALA A 92 1.42 -19.81 -21.09
CA ALA A 92 2.06 -19.90 -22.39
C ALA A 92 1.17 -19.36 -23.54
N GLU A 93 -0.15 -19.53 -23.44
CA GLU A 93 -1.09 -18.97 -24.42
C GLU A 93 -1.19 -17.46 -24.31
N LEU A 94 -1.24 -16.94 -23.09
CA LEU A 94 -1.26 -15.50 -22.81
C LEU A 94 0.02 -14.82 -23.32
N ASP A 95 1.18 -15.42 -23.06
CA ASP A 95 2.48 -14.89 -23.49
C ASP A 95 2.58 -14.79 -25.02
N ARG A 96 2.20 -15.86 -25.74
CA ARG A 96 2.18 -15.86 -27.21
C ARG A 96 1.30 -14.75 -27.78
N ARG A 97 0.10 -14.56 -27.23
CA ARG A 97 -0.84 -13.53 -27.69
C ARG A 97 -0.33 -12.13 -27.40
N THR A 98 0.19 -11.91 -26.20
CA THR A 98 0.73 -10.61 -25.77
C THR A 98 1.95 -10.22 -26.60
N THR A 99 2.86 -11.17 -26.86
CA THR A 99 4.05 -10.96 -27.70
C THR A 99 3.67 -10.61 -29.14
N ALA A 100 2.67 -11.29 -29.71
CA ALA A 100 2.16 -10.98 -31.05
C ALA A 100 1.58 -9.56 -31.11
N LEU A 101 0.77 -9.18 -30.12
CA LEU A 101 0.17 -7.84 -30.03
C LEU A 101 1.25 -6.76 -29.85
N ALA A 102 2.23 -6.98 -28.96
CA ALA A 102 3.33 -6.05 -28.73
C ALA A 102 4.14 -5.81 -30.01
N GLY A 103 4.42 -6.86 -30.79
CA GLY A 103 5.08 -6.74 -32.08
C GLY A 103 4.28 -5.92 -33.09
N GLU A 104 2.96 -6.08 -33.13
CA GLU A 104 2.08 -5.28 -34.00
C GLU A 104 2.01 -3.82 -33.57
N LEU A 105 1.88 -3.56 -32.27
CA LEU A 105 1.90 -2.19 -31.74
C LEU A 105 3.24 -1.50 -32.02
N ALA A 106 4.36 -2.18 -31.85
CA ALA A 106 5.68 -1.62 -32.14
C ALA A 106 5.84 -1.24 -33.61
N ARG A 107 5.30 -2.05 -34.54
CA ARG A 107 5.27 -1.73 -35.97
C ARG A 107 4.42 -0.49 -36.28
N ARG A 108 3.29 -0.32 -35.59
CA ARG A 108 2.34 0.79 -35.82
C ARG A 108 2.71 2.09 -35.12
N SER A 109 3.26 2.03 -33.91
CA SER A 109 3.54 3.21 -33.09
C SER A 109 4.84 3.93 -33.48
N GLY A 110 5.73 3.26 -34.21
CA GLY A 110 7.06 3.81 -34.53
C GLY A 110 8.04 3.79 -33.35
N GLY A 111 7.86 2.84 -32.41
CA GLY A 111 8.81 2.58 -31.32
C GLY A 111 8.31 2.94 -29.91
N ARG A 112 9.27 3.12 -29.01
CA ARG A 112 9.07 3.44 -27.57
C ARG A 112 8.61 4.89 -27.38
N ASP A 113 8.11 5.19 -26.18
CA ASP A 113 7.64 6.52 -25.74
C ASP A 113 6.47 7.06 -26.57
N ARG A 114 5.56 6.16 -26.96
CA ARG A 114 4.35 6.48 -27.72
C ARG A 114 3.11 6.16 -26.93
N ILE A 115 2.14 7.05 -27.02
CA ILE A 115 0.83 6.89 -26.39
C ILE A 115 -0.02 5.96 -27.26
N VAL A 116 -0.53 4.89 -26.68
CA VAL A 116 -1.49 3.97 -27.31
C VAL A 116 -2.78 4.03 -26.50
N ALA A 117 -3.86 4.50 -27.13
CA ALA A 117 -5.17 4.52 -26.50
C ALA A 117 -5.81 3.12 -26.56
N VAL A 118 -6.35 2.65 -25.45
CA VAL A 118 -7.01 1.34 -25.34
C VAL A 118 -8.49 1.56 -25.04
N THR A 119 -9.37 1.14 -25.96
CA THR A 119 -10.83 1.24 -25.83
C THR A 119 -11.47 -0.11 -26.07
N LEU A 120 -11.41 -0.97 -25.05
CA LEU A 120 -11.84 -2.37 -25.14
C LEU A 120 -12.90 -2.68 -24.07
N SER A 121 -13.92 -3.43 -24.45
CA SER A 121 -14.80 -4.08 -23.49
C SER A 121 -14.07 -5.24 -22.80
N ARG A 122 -14.45 -5.56 -21.55
CA ARG A 122 -13.87 -6.68 -20.81
C ARG A 122 -14.06 -7.98 -21.61
N SER A 123 -12.96 -8.63 -21.96
CA SER A 123 -12.93 -9.86 -22.77
C SER A 123 -11.55 -10.51 -22.69
N LEU A 124 -11.42 -11.73 -23.21
CA LEU A 124 -10.10 -12.40 -23.38
C LEU A 124 -9.39 -12.01 -24.68
N ASN A 125 -10.11 -11.36 -25.60
CA ASN A 125 -9.66 -11.06 -26.94
C ASN A 125 -10.10 -9.65 -27.32
N SER A 126 -9.13 -8.80 -27.64
CA SER A 126 -9.29 -7.71 -28.60
C SER A 126 -8.21 -7.80 -29.67
#